data_AF-W6N9B0-F1
#
_entry.id   AF-W6N9B0-F1
#
_cell.length_a   1.000
_cell.length_b   1.000
_cell.length_c   1.000
_cell.angle_alpha   90.00
_cell.angle_beta   90.00
_cell.angle_gamma   90.00
#
_symmetry.space_group_name_H-M   'P 1'
#
loop_
_entity.id
_entity.type
_entity.pdbx_description
1 polymer ?
#
loop_
_entity_poly.entity_id
_entity_poly.type
_entity_poly.pdbx_seq_one_letter_code
_entity_poly.pdbx_strand_id
1 'polypeptide(L)'
;TLGIGDLDYFNYLNHSGVYKAPDTDDAKEFQNTLHAMKVVGISEEVQLEILKIVSAILHIGNITFVEERNFAAIEAPDFLQFPAFLLGLSTEAIQQKLTARMMESK
;
A
#
# COMPACT_ATOMS: atom_id res chain seq x y z
N THR A 1 4.35 5.67 -12.29
CA THR A 1 4.48 4.20 -12.11
C THR A 1 3.81 3.81 -10.80
N LEU A 2 3.34 2.57 -10.65
CA LEU A 2 2.71 2.07 -9.41
C LEU A 2 3.71 1.57 -8.37
N GLY A 3 5.01 1.42 -8.68
CA GLY A 3 6.01 0.94 -7.70
C GLY A 3 5.99 -0.56 -7.43
N ILE A 4 5.33 -1.35 -8.28
CA ILE A 4 5.21 -2.80 -8.15
C ILE A 4 6.50 -3.50 -8.60
N GLY A 5 6.94 -4.50 -7.83
CA GLY A 5 8.10 -5.35 -8.08
C GLY A 5 7.86 -6.78 -7.59
N ASP A 6 8.92 -7.46 -7.15
CA ASP A 6 8.82 -8.83 -6.64
C ASP A 6 7.96 -8.92 -5.37
N LEU A 7 7.24 -10.03 -5.22
CA LEU A 7 6.34 -10.27 -4.08
C LEU A 7 7.08 -10.22 -2.74
N ASP A 8 8.33 -10.70 -2.72
CA ASP A 8 9.17 -10.74 -1.51
C ASP A 8 9.51 -9.35 -0.98
N TYR A 9 9.40 -8.30 -1.80
CA TYR A 9 9.58 -6.92 -1.35
C TYR A 9 8.43 -6.43 -0.45
N PHE A 10 7.23 -7.00 -0.59
CA PHE A 10 6.04 -6.51 0.11
C PHE A 10 5.72 -7.36 1.34
N ASN A 11 5.88 -6.79 2.53
CA ASN A 11 5.64 -7.50 3.79
C ASN A 11 4.21 -8.08 3.89
N TYR A 12 3.21 -7.35 3.39
CA TYR A 12 1.83 -7.85 3.39
C TYR A 12 1.58 -9.05 2.47
N LEU A 13 2.53 -9.40 1.60
CA LEU A 13 2.43 -10.55 0.71
C LEU A 13 3.39 -11.68 1.13
N ASN A 14 4.51 -11.38 1.79
CA ASN A 14 5.63 -12.31 1.97
C ASN A 14 5.61 -13.15 3.27
N HIS A 15 4.65 -12.95 4.18
CA HIS A 15 4.66 -13.61 5.50
C HIS A 15 3.92 -14.95 5.57
N SER A 16 3.06 -15.29 4.62
CA SER A 16 2.27 -16.53 4.64
C SER A 16 3.04 -17.77 4.15
N GLY A 17 4.15 -17.56 3.42
CA GLY A 17 4.89 -18.62 2.73
C GLY A 17 4.15 -19.27 1.54
N VAL A 18 2.93 -18.80 1.22
CA VAL A 18 2.12 -19.28 0.09
C VAL A 18 1.64 -18.07 -0.71
N TYR A 19 2.20 -17.91 -1.90
CA TYR A 19 1.93 -16.76 -2.77
C TYR A 19 1.04 -17.08 -3.96
N LYS A 20 0.80 -18.37 -4.21
CA LYS A 20 -0.07 -18.87 -5.27
C LYS A 20 -1.04 -19.85 -4.65
N ALA A 21 -2.32 -19.54 -4.76
CA ALA A 21 -3.35 -20.53 -4.48
C ALA A 21 -3.28 -21.61 -5.56
N PRO A 22 -3.36 -22.91 -5.21
CA PRO A 22 -3.53 -23.97 -6.20
C PRO A 22 -4.70 -23.64 -7.13
N ASP A 23 -4.50 -23.88 -8.43
CA ASP A 23 -5.51 -23.70 -9.48
C ASP A 23 -5.99 -22.24 -9.72
N THR A 24 -5.22 -21.24 -9.30
CA THR A 24 -5.52 -19.82 -9.55
C THR A 24 -4.54 -19.19 -10.54
N ASP A 25 -5.07 -18.43 -11.50
CA ASP A 25 -4.29 -17.60 -12.45
C ASP A 25 -4.56 -16.12 -12.14
N ASP A 26 -3.75 -15.53 -11.26
CA ASP A 26 -3.92 -14.14 -10.80
C ASP A 26 -3.86 -13.13 -11.94
N ALA A 27 -3.08 -13.41 -13.00
CA ALA A 27 -2.99 -12.52 -14.15
C ALA A 27 -4.31 -12.49 -14.92
N LYS A 28 -4.93 -13.66 -15.13
CA LYS A 28 -6.25 -13.76 -15.75
C LYS A 28 -7.34 -13.13 -14.88
N GLU A 29 -7.34 -13.40 -13.58
CA GLU A 29 -8.34 -12.82 -12.67
C GLU A 29 -8.21 -11.30 -12.54
N PHE A 30 -7.00 -10.76 -12.61
CA PHE A 30 -6.79 -9.32 -12.68
C PHE A 30 -7.42 -8.70 -13.94
N GLN A 31 -7.24 -9.33 -15.11
CA GLN A 31 -7.88 -8.86 -16.35
C GLN A 31 -9.42 -8.95 -16.28
N ASN A 32 -9.94 -10.04 -15.72
CA ASN A 32 -11.38 -10.20 -15.49
C ASN A 32 -11.92 -9.08 -14.58
N THR A 33 -11.18 -8.72 -13.54
CA THR A 33 -11.54 -7.65 -12.60
C THR A 33 -11.58 -6.29 -13.28
N LEU A 34 -10.57 -5.93 -14.07
CA LEU A 34 -10.56 -4.67 -14.85
C LEU A 34 -11.72 -4.62 -15.85
N HIS A 35 -12.00 -5.73 -16.51
CA HIS A 35 -13.14 -5.83 -17.42
C HIS A 35 -14.47 -5.62 -16.67
N ALA A 36 -14.65 -6.26 -15.52
CA ALA A 36 -15.85 -6.09 -14.70
C ALA A 36 -16.04 -4.64 -14.24
N MET A 37 -14.96 -3.97 -13.82
CA MET A 37 -14.98 -2.53 -13.49
C MET A 37 -15.48 -1.68 -14.67
N LYS A 38 -15.01 -1.98 -15.88
CA LYS A 38 -15.48 -1.30 -17.10
C LYS A 38 -16.96 -1.56 -17.39
N VAL A 39 -17.41 -2.81 -17.23
CA VAL A 39 -18.81 -3.21 -17.44
C VAL A 39 -19.77 -2.46 -16.51
N VAL A 40 -19.38 -2.25 -15.25
CA VAL A 40 -20.19 -1.50 -14.27
C VAL A 40 -20.03 0.02 -14.36
N GLY A 41 -19.27 0.53 -15.32
CA GLY A 41 -19.15 1.96 -15.61
C GLY A 41 -18.01 2.69 -14.89
N ILE A 42 -17.05 1.99 -14.31
CA ILE A 42 -15.84 2.61 -13.72
C ILE A 42 -14.86 2.94 -14.86
N SER A 43 -14.56 4.23 -15.02
CA SER A 43 -13.63 4.71 -16.05
C SER A 43 -12.20 4.22 -15.81
N GLU A 44 -11.40 4.15 -16.87
CA GLU A 44 -9.99 3.72 -16.78
C GLU A 44 -9.17 4.63 -15.85
N GLU A 45 -9.51 5.92 -15.78
CA GLU A 45 -8.92 6.87 -14.83
C GLU A 45 -9.21 6.46 -13.37
N VAL A 46 -10.48 6.18 -13.04
CA VAL A 46 -10.85 5.75 -11.68
C VAL A 46 -10.29 4.36 -11.37
N GLN A 47 -10.21 3.45 -12.34
CA GLN A 47 -9.53 2.17 -12.16
C GLN A 47 -8.06 2.38 -11.78
N LEU A 48 -7.37 3.30 -12.45
CA LEU A 48 -5.99 3.62 -12.11
C LEU A 48 -5.87 4.19 -10.69
N GLU A 49 -6.79 5.07 -10.26
CA GLU A 49 -6.80 5.57 -8.88
C GLU A 49 -7.02 4.44 -7.85
N ILE A 50 -7.91 3.48 -8.15
CA ILE A 50 -8.09 2.29 -7.31
C ILE A 50 -6.78 1.49 -7.22
N LEU A 51 -6.11 1.26 -8.35
CA LEU A 51 -4.83 0.53 -8.37
C LEU A 51 -3.72 1.28 -7.64
N LYS A 52 -3.70 2.62 -7.70
CA LYS A 52 -2.78 3.45 -6.89
C LYS A 52 -3.01 3.26 -5.40
N ILE A 53 -4.26 3.20 -4.95
CA ILE A 53 -4.60 2.94 -3.54
C ILE A 53 -4.13 1.55 -3.12
N VAL A 54 -4.39 0.52 -3.92
CA VAL A 54 -3.93 -0.85 -3.63
C VAL A 54 -2.41 -0.90 -3.53
N SER A 55 -1.68 -0.25 -4.46
CA SER A 55 -0.23 -0.17 -4.38
C SER A 55 0.26 0.61 -3.15
N ALA A 56 -0.41 1.71 -2.81
CA ALA A 56 -0.05 2.49 -1.61
C ALA A 56 -0.18 1.65 -0.34
N ILE A 57 -1.21 0.79 -0.24
CA ILE A 57 -1.38 -0.14 0.87
C ILE A 57 -0.20 -1.12 0.95
N LEU A 58 0.24 -1.67 -0.18
CA LEU A 58 1.40 -2.57 -0.22
C LEU A 58 2.67 -1.87 0.26
N HIS A 59 2.94 -0.65 -0.21
CA HIS A 59 4.10 0.13 0.22
C HIS A 59 4.03 0.55 1.70
N ILE A 60 2.84 0.86 2.23
CA ILE A 60 2.66 1.17 3.66
C ILE A 60 3.02 -0.04 4.52
N GLY A 61 2.74 -1.26 4.07
CA GLY A 61 3.11 -2.49 4.78
C GLY A 61 4.63 -2.67 4.97
N ASN A 62 5.44 -1.97 4.17
CA ASN A 62 6.89 -2.00 4.29
C ASN A 62 7.45 -0.99 5.32
N ILE A 63 6.61 -0.12 5.88
CA ILE A 63 7.02 0.85 6.90
C ILE A 63 7.20 0.11 8.23
N THR A 64 8.42 0.14 8.76
CA THR A 64 8.76 -0.41 10.08
C THR A 64 8.90 0.70 11.11
N PHE A 65 8.57 0.35 12.36
CA PHE A 65 8.59 1.27 13.49
C PHE A 65 9.63 0.82 14.51
N VAL A 66 10.35 1.78 15.07
CA VAL A 66 11.29 1.59 16.18
C VAL A 66 10.89 2.48 17.35
N GLU A 67 11.38 2.14 18.54
CA GLU A 67 11.22 2.99 19.71
C GLU A 67 12.37 3.98 19.82
N GLU A 68 12.05 5.27 19.86
CA GLU A 68 13.00 6.35 20.13
C GLU A 68 12.47 7.21 21.29
N ARG A 69 13.23 7.24 22.41
CA ARG A 69 12.91 8.07 23.60
C ARG A 69 11.48 7.84 24.14
N ASN A 70 11.01 6.58 24.15
CA ASN A 70 9.63 6.17 24.52
C ASN A 70 8.53 6.58 23.52
N PHE A 71 8.89 6.97 22.30
CA PHE A 71 7.94 7.27 21.22
C PHE A 71 8.18 6.35 20.02
N ALA A 72 7.14 6.09 19.24
CA ALA A 72 7.29 5.39 17.96
C ALA A 72 7.93 6.33 16.94
N ALA A 73 8.97 5.84 16.26
CA ALA A 73 9.64 6.50 15.14
C ALA A 73 9.66 5.55 13.94
N ILE A 74 9.80 6.10 12.74
CA ILE A 74 9.93 5.32 11.51
C ILE A 74 11.39 4.96 11.32
N GLU A 75 11.68 3.67 11.12
CA GLU A 75 13.06 3.17 11.01
C GLU A 75 13.76 3.68 9.75
N ALA A 76 13.06 3.61 8.61
CA ALA A 76 13.58 3.99 7.29
C ALA A 76 12.60 4.93 6.58
N PRO A 77 12.79 6.26 6.67
CA PRO A 77 11.88 7.25 6.07
C PRO A 77 11.71 7.16 4.55
N ASP A 78 12.65 6.54 3.83
CA ASP A 78 12.56 6.33 2.38
C ASP A 78 11.31 5.52 1.98
N PHE A 79 10.83 4.63 2.85
CA PHE A 79 9.58 3.89 2.61
C PHE A 79 8.32 4.76 2.60
N LEU A 80 8.41 6.03 3.03
CA LEU A 80 7.30 6.98 2.96
C LEU A 80 7.11 7.57 1.56
N GLN A 81 8.13 7.55 0.71
CA GLN A 81 8.13 8.26 -0.57
C GLN A 81 7.07 7.71 -1.55
N PHE A 82 6.97 6.38 -1.68
CA PHE A 82 5.99 5.76 -2.56
C PHE A 82 4.55 5.97 -2.10
N PRO A 83 4.19 5.72 -0.83
CA PRO A 83 2.86 6.07 -0.31
C PRO A 83 2.52 7.55 -0.49
N ALA A 84 3.47 8.45 -0.22
CA ALA A 84 3.29 9.89 -0.41
C ALA A 84 2.98 10.24 -1.86
N PHE A 85 3.78 9.72 -2.80
CA PHE A 85 3.58 9.93 -4.23
C PHE A 85 2.24 9.38 -4.73
N LEU A 86 1.88 8.16 -4.33
CA LEU A 86 0.65 7.50 -4.79
C LEU A 86 -0.63 8.15 -4.25
N LEU A 87 -0.58 8.67 -3.02
CA LEU A 87 -1.73 9.29 -2.35
C LEU A 87 -1.80 10.81 -2.54
N GLY A 88 -0.80 11.42 -3.17
CA GLY A 88 -0.70 12.87 -3.31
C GLY A 88 -0.52 13.60 -1.97
N LEU A 89 0.18 12.96 -1.03
CA LEU A 89 0.47 13.48 0.31
C LEU A 89 1.96 13.83 0.43
N SER A 90 2.33 14.62 1.44
CA SER A 90 3.73 14.80 1.80
C SER A 90 4.21 13.68 2.73
N THR A 91 5.51 13.37 2.67
CA THR A 91 6.14 12.39 3.57
C THR A 91 5.99 12.79 5.03
N GLU A 92 6.02 14.09 5.33
CA GLU A 92 5.86 14.65 6.68
C GLU A 92 4.44 14.43 7.19
N ALA A 93 3.42 14.61 6.34
CA ALA A 93 2.03 14.39 6.71
C ALA A 93 1.78 12.92 7.05
N ILE A 94 2.33 11.99 6.26
CA ILE A 94 2.24 10.56 6.53
C ILE A 94 2.99 10.21 7.83
N GLN A 95 4.24 10.65 7.97
CA GLN A 95 5.04 10.38 9.18
C GLN A 95 4.33 10.88 10.43
N GLN A 96 3.83 12.12 10.43
CA GLN A 96 3.10 12.68 11.56
C GLN A 96 1.87 11.83 11.90
N LYS A 97 1.12 11.35 10.91
CA LYS A 97 -0.07 10.54 11.16
C LYS A 97 0.25 9.13 11.65
N LEU A 98 1.40 8.56 11.27
CA LEU A 98 1.81 7.24 11.71
C LEU A 98 2.44 7.22 13.11
N THR A 99 3.09 8.31 13.53
CA THR A 99 3.81 8.36 14.83
C THR A 99 3.09 9.20 15.88
N ALA A 100 2.21 10.14 15.50
CA ALA A 100 1.47 10.94 16.46
C ALA A 100 0.34 10.13 17.10
N ARG A 101 0.36 10.08 18.43
CA ARG A 101 -0.75 9.57 19.23
C ARG A 101 -1.83 10.65 19.33
N MET A 102 -2.88 10.60 18.51
CA MET A 102 -4.09 11.41 18.75
C MET A 102 -4.91 10.72 19.84
N MET A 103 -4.76 11.16 21.09
CA MET A 103 -5.76 10.88 22.13
C MET A 103 -6.75 12.04 22.17
N GLU A 104 -7.99 11.80 21.77
CA GLU A 104 -9.08 12.66 22.23
C GLU A 104 -9.25 12.40 23.74
N SER A 105 -8.85 13.37 24.58
CA SER A 105 -9.29 13.38 25.96
C SER A 105 -10.73 13.88 25.99
N LYS A 106 -11.64 13.05 26.51
CA LYS A 106 -12.95 13.51 26.97
C LYS A 106 -12.81 14.40 28.20
#